data_AF-A0A837F815-F1
#
_entry.id   AF-A0A837F815-F1
#
_cell.length_a   1.000
_cell.length_b   1.000
_cell.length_c   1.000
_cell.angle_alpha   90.00
_cell.angle_beta   90.00
_cell.angle_gamma   90.00
#
_symmetry.space_group_name_H-M   'P 1'
#
loop_
_entity.id
_entity.type
_entity.pdbx_description
1 polymer ?
#
loop_
_entity_poly.entity_id
_entity_poly.type
_entity_poly.pdbx_seq_one_letter_code
_entity_poly.pdbx_strand_id
1 'polypeptide(L)' 'MTVTHNGKLYTAKKLNDNEWQLTSVSKPRDKLTLNRWQMHIAGLLEQVEVKV' A
#
# COMPACT_ATOMS: atom_id res chain seq x y z
N MET A 1 6.73 4.59 -1.98
CA MET A 1 5.82 5.61 -1.39
C MET A 1 5.47 5.18 0.03
N THR A 2 5.39 6.09 0.99
CA THR A 2 4.87 5.79 2.33
C THR A 2 3.41 6.23 2.41
N VAL A 3 2.52 5.35 2.87
CA VAL A 3 1.09 5.58 3.01
C VAL A 3 0.65 5.32 4.45
N THR A 4 -0.41 5.99 4.88
CA THR A 4 -1.00 5.77 6.21
C THR A 4 -2.32 5.03 6.04
N HIS A 5 -2.49 3.92 6.77
CA HIS A 5 -3.74 3.17 6.82
C HIS A 5 -4.02 2.76 8.27
N ASN A 6 -5.23 3.07 8.76
CA ASN A 6 -5.65 2.78 10.14
C ASN A 6 -4.64 3.24 11.21
N GLY A 7 -4.09 4.45 11.06
CA GLY A 7 -3.11 5.03 11.99
C GLY A 7 -1.71 4.39 11.95
N LYS A 8 -1.44 3.49 11.00
CA LYS A 8 -0.13 2.85 10.83
C LYS A 8 0.50 3.27 9.50
N LEU A 9 1.82 3.39 9.50
CA LEU A 9 2.62 3.72 8.32
C LEU A 9 3.08 2.45 7.60
N TYR A 10 2.89 2.45 6.29
CA TYR A 10 3.31 1.38 5.39
C TYR A 10 4.10 1.93 4.22
N THR A 11 5.12 1.19 3.80
CA THR A 11 5.77 1.39 2.50
C THR A 11 4.97 0.61 1.46
N ALA A 12 4.39 1.32 0.49
CA ALA A 12 3.71 0.74 -0.65
C ALA A 12 4.67 0.59 -1.84
N LYS A 13 4.70 -0.61 -2.43
CA LYS A 13 5.45 -0.94 -3.64
C LYS A 13 4.54 -1.68 -4.62
N LYS A 14 4.42 -1.16 -5.84
CA LYS A 14 3.72 -1.86 -6.94
C LYS A 14 4.51 -3.12 -7.32
N LEU A 15 3.87 -4.28 -7.32
CA LEU A 15 4.47 -5.56 -7.74
C LEU A 15 4.21 -5.82 -9.22
N ASN A 16 2.99 -5.52 -9.68
CA ASN A 16 2.53 -5.61 -11.06
C ASN A 16 1.35 -4.64 -11.25
N ASP A 17 0.68 -4.67 -12.39
CA ASP A 17 -0.41 -3.72 -12.70
C ASP A 17 -1.63 -3.80 -11.80
N ASN A 18 -1.84 -4.92 -11.12
CA ASN A 18 -3.00 -5.14 -10.28
C ASN A 18 -2.66 -5.33 -8.81
N GLU A 19 -1.39 -5.39 -8.41
CA GLU A 19 -1.00 -5.73 -7.05
C GLU A 19 0.05 -4.79 -6.47
N TRP A 20 -0.14 -4.50 -5.18
CA TRP A 20 0.77 -3.71 -4.36
C TRP A 20 1.11 -4.49 -3.10
N GLN A 21 2.38 -4.40 -2.72
CA GLN A 21 2.84 -4.86 -1.41
C GLN A 21 2.91 -3.67 -0.46
N LEU A 22 2.23 -3.78 0.68
CA LEU A 22 2.37 -2.92 1.84
C LEU A 22 3.30 -3.59 2.85
N THR A 23 4.39 -2.93 3.19
CA THR A 23 5.30 -3.37 4.27
C THR A 23 5.20 -2.39 5.43
N SER A 24 4.94 -2.88 6.64
CA SER A 24 4.87 -2.02 7.82
C SER A 24 6.23 -1.35 8.08
N VAL A 25 6.24 -0.05 8.32
CA VAL A 25 7.46 0.70 8.63
C VAL A 25 8.02 0.31 10.01
N SER A 26 7.14 0.04 10.99
CA SER A 26 7.56 -0.35 12.34
C SER A 26 7.87 -1.83 12.49
N LYS A 27 7.33 -2.68 11.61
CA LYS A 27 7.52 -4.14 11.62
C LYS A 27 7.78 -4.63 10.20
N PRO A 28 9.03 -4.55 9.68
CA PRO A 28 9.32 -4.84 8.27
C PRO A 28 9.04 -6.29 7.81
N ARG A 29 8.82 -7.21 8.75
CA ARG A 29 8.38 -8.59 8.47
C ARG A 29 6.88 -8.68 8.20
N ASP A 30 6.09 -7.71 8.69
CA ASP A 30 4.66 -7.64 8.45
C ASP A 30 4.43 -7.03 7.06
N LYS A 31 4.05 -7.90 6.12
CA LYS A 31 3.79 -7.55 4.73
C LYS A 31 2.38 -8.00 4.36
N LEU A 32 1.72 -7.19 3.56
CA LEU A 32 0.42 -7.49 2.99
C LEU A 32 0.48 -7.26 1.49
N THR A 33 -0.03 -8.19 0.70
CA THR A 33 -0.24 -7.96 -0.74
C THR A 33 -1.71 -7.66 -0.94
N LEU A 34 -1.99 -6.55 -1.60
CA LEU A 34 -3.33 -6.09 -1.93
C LEU A 34 -3.48 -5.99 -3.44
N ASN A 35 -4.62 -6.45 -3.95
CA ASN A 35 -5.00 -6.18 -5.33
C ASN A 35 -5.56 -4.75 -5.49
N ARG A 36 -5.76 -4.32 -6.74
CA ARG A 36 -6.23 -2.97 -7.09
C ARG A 36 -7.54 -2.59 -6.40
N TRP A 37 -8.49 -3.53 -6.33
CA TRP A 37 -9.79 -3.29 -5.70
C TRP A 37 -9.66 -3.13 -4.18
N GLN A 38 -8.83 -3.95 -3.53
CA GLN A 38 -8.53 -3.82 -2.11
C GLN A 38 -7.79 -2.51 -1.80
N MET A 39 -6.86 -2.09 -2.67
CA MET A 39 -6.21 -0.78 -2.56
C MET A 39 -7.21 0.38 -2.68
N HIS A 40 -8.20 0.26 -3.57
CA HIS A 40 -9.27 1.24 -3.72
C HIS A 40 -10.14 1.34 -2.47
N ILE A 41 -10.59 0.20 -1.93
CA ILE A 41 -11.38 0.16 -0.69
C ILE A 41 -10.59 0.69 0.50
N ALA A 42 -9.29 0.42 0.56
CA ALA A 42 -8.42 0.93 1.61
C ALA A 42 -8.14 2.44 1.50
N GLY A 43 -8.61 3.12 0.44
CA GLY A 43 -8.33 4.53 0.16
C GLY A 43 -6.86 4.79 -0.20
N LEU A 44 -6.14 3.75 -0.63
CA LEU A 44 -4.70 3.80 -0.89
C LEU A 44 -4.37 3.96 -2.38
N LEU A 45 -5.30 3.60 -3.28
CA LEU A 45 -5.04 3.57 -4.71
C LEU A 45 -4.66 4.96 -5.26
N GLU A 46 -5.43 6.00 -4.93
CA GLU A 46 -5.13 7.37 -5.37
C GLU A 46 -3.77 7.87 -4.85
N GLN A 47 -3.42 7.51 -3.61
CA GLN A 47 -2.15 7.94 -3.00
C GLN A 47 -0.92 7.33 -3.69
N VAL A 48 -1.07 6.15 -4.28
CA VAL A 48 0.04 5.44 -4.93
C VAL A 48 0.06 5.60 -6.45
N GLU A 49 -1.07 5.93 -7.08
CA GLU A 49 -1.16 6.16 -8.53
C GLU A 49 -1.02 7.64 -8.92
N VAL A 50 -1.50 8.59 -8.10
CA VAL A 50 -1.54 10.03 -8.47
C VAL A 50 -0.28 10.77 -8.03
N LYS A 51 0.35 10.37 -6.92
CA LYS A 51 1.64 10.94 -6.48
C LYS A 51 2.80 10.28 -7.24
N VAL A 52 2.94 10.65 -8.51
CA VAL A 52 4.20 10.50 -9.28
C VAL A 52 4.92 11.84 -9.28
#